data_AF-A0A2P7TFE7-F1
#
_entry.id   AF-A0A2P7TFE7-F1
#
_cell.length_a   1.000
_cell.length_b   1.000
_cell.length_c   1.000
_cell.angle_alpha   90.00
_cell.angle_beta   90.00
_cell.angle_gamma   90.00
#
_symmetry.space_group_name_H-M   'P 1'
#
loop_
_entity.id
_entity.type
_entity.pdbx_description
1 polymer ?
#
loop_
_entity_poly.entity_id
_entity_poly.type
_entity_poly.pdbx_seq_one_letter_code
_entity_poly.pdbx_strand_id
1 'polypeptide(L)'
;MKLFKLFMPACMLFLLLQSHSTIQSQTTITLDSTVLEVTTVASGLHVPWEVLWGPDDWLWVTERNGRISRINPETGEQQLLVTIPDCYEYSESGLLGMALHPDFANNPYVYVVHNYYSGGNREKLVRYTYNGSALEDPLVLISG
;
A
#
# COMPACT_ATOMS: atom_id res chain seq x y z
N MET A 1 33.70 -58.66 -3.28
CA MET A 1 32.78 -57.50 -3.13
C MET A 1 31.73 -57.63 -4.22
N LYS A 2 30.58 -58.30 -4.05
CA LYS A 2 29.44 -58.06 -3.15
C LYS A 2 28.75 -56.70 -3.40
N LEU A 3 27.43 -56.79 -3.66
CA LEU A 3 26.36 -55.76 -3.64
C LEU A 3 26.06 -55.02 -4.95
N PHE A 4 24.80 -54.74 -5.34
CA PHE A 4 23.47 -55.30 -5.07
C PHE A 4 22.58 -54.54 -6.08
N LYS A 5 21.80 -55.20 -6.94
CA LYS A 5 20.79 -54.52 -7.77
C LYS A 5 19.61 -54.19 -6.85
N LEU A 6 19.36 -52.90 -6.60
CA LEU A 6 18.19 -52.47 -5.84
C LEU A 6 17.10 -52.01 -6.82
N PHE A 7 16.07 -52.84 -6.93
CA PHE A 7 14.74 -52.49 -7.45
C PHE A 7 14.10 -51.50 -6.47
N MET A 8 13.59 -50.35 -6.94
CA MET A 8 12.74 -49.47 -6.13
C MET A 8 11.35 -49.37 -6.76
N PRO A 9 10.26 -49.70 -6.03
CA PRO A 9 8.93 -49.80 -6.58
C PRO A 9 8.26 -48.43 -6.70
N ALA A 10 7.30 -48.35 -7.61
CA ALA A 10 6.41 -47.22 -7.83
C ALA A 10 5.76 -46.75 -6.52
N CYS A 11 6.21 -45.61 -6.01
CA CYS A 11 5.46 -44.85 -5.00
C CYS A 11 4.32 -44.11 -5.69
N MET A 12 3.13 -44.66 -5.51
CA MET A 12 1.82 -44.12 -5.84
C MET A 12 1.70 -42.67 -5.31
N LEU A 13 1.78 -41.70 -6.22
CA LEU A 13 1.64 -40.28 -5.92
C LEU A 13 0.15 -39.99 -5.67
N PHE A 14 -0.27 -40.03 -4.41
CA PHE A 14 -1.63 -39.66 -4.00
C PHE A 14 -1.77 -38.13 -4.07
N LEU A 15 -2.25 -37.62 -5.20
CA LEU A 15 -2.60 -36.20 -5.39
C LEU A 15 -3.81 -35.86 -4.52
N LEU A 16 -3.56 -35.27 -3.35
CA LEU A 16 -4.58 -34.59 -2.56
C LEU A 16 -5.06 -33.36 -3.35
N LEU A 17 -6.20 -33.47 -4.05
CA LEU A 17 -6.93 -32.30 -4.51
C LEU A 17 -7.45 -31.56 -3.28
N GLN A 18 -6.68 -30.58 -2.81
CA GLN A 18 -7.18 -29.63 -1.83
C GLN A 18 -8.17 -28.70 -2.53
N SER A 19 -9.45 -28.85 -2.19
CA SER A 19 -10.49 -27.88 -2.52
C SER A 19 -10.14 -26.56 -1.85
N HIS A 20 -9.64 -25.61 -2.65
CA HIS A 20 -9.48 -24.24 -2.21
C HIS A 20 -10.85 -23.58 -2.25
N SER A 21 -11.42 -23.27 -1.09
CA SER A 21 -12.58 -22.39 -1.01
C SER A 21 -12.13 -20.99 -1.42
N THR A 22 -12.56 -20.53 -2.59
CA THR A 22 -12.41 -19.14 -3.00
C THR A 22 -13.34 -18.30 -2.15
N ILE A 23 -12.78 -17.49 -1.25
CA ILE A 23 -13.54 -16.45 -0.54
C ILE A 23 -13.87 -15.39 -1.59
N GLN A 24 -15.11 -15.37 -2.06
CA GLN A 24 -15.59 -14.33 -2.95
C GLN A 24 -16.03 -13.13 -2.09
N SER A 25 -15.46 -11.94 -2.36
CA SER A 25 -15.85 -10.72 -1.66
C SER A 25 -17.33 -10.40 -1.92
N GLN A 26 -17.99 -9.76 -0.96
CA GLN A 26 -19.34 -9.21 -1.17
C GLN A 26 -19.24 -8.10 -2.24
N THR A 27 -19.79 -8.35 -3.42
CA THR A 27 -19.72 -7.42 -4.56
C THR A 27 -20.87 -6.43 -4.61
N THR A 28 -21.87 -6.57 -3.73
CA THR A 28 -23.01 -5.65 -3.66
C THR A 28 -23.43 -5.37 -2.22
N ILE A 29 -23.81 -4.12 -1.95
CA ILE A 29 -24.37 -3.69 -0.66
C ILE A 29 -25.69 -2.99 -0.97
N THR A 30 -26.80 -3.48 -0.41
CA THR A 30 -28.09 -2.81 -0.55
C THR A 30 -28.32 -1.87 0.63
N LEU A 31 -28.40 -0.57 0.36
CA LEU A 31 -28.80 0.48 1.30
C LEU A 31 -30.25 0.87 1.01
N ASP A 32 -31.19 0.40 1.82
CA ASP A 32 -32.63 0.54 1.59
C ASP A 32 -33.05 0.03 0.20
N SER A 33 -33.28 0.94 -0.76
CA SER A 33 -33.61 0.63 -2.15
C SER A 33 -32.44 0.79 -3.13
N THR A 34 -31.27 1.24 -2.67
CA THR A 34 -30.09 1.51 -3.51
C THR A 34 -29.14 0.32 -3.45
N VAL A 35 -28.77 -0.23 -4.60
CA VAL A 35 -27.74 -1.26 -4.70
C VAL A 35 -26.41 -0.58 -5.03
N LEU A 36 -25.44 -0.70 -4.14
CA LEU A 36 -24.05 -0.31 -4.36
C LEU A 36 -23.28 -1.52 -4.87
N GLU A 37 -22.45 -1.34 -5.88
CA GLU A 37 -21.49 -2.34 -6.31
C GLU A 37 -20.12 -2.07 -5.68
N VAL A 38 -19.45 -3.13 -5.23
CA VAL A 38 -18.13 -3.09 -4.62
C VAL A 38 -17.17 -3.85 -5.52
N THR A 39 -16.15 -3.15 -6.01
CA THR A 39 -15.10 -3.72 -6.83
C THR A 39 -13.74 -3.46 -6.19
N THR A 40 -12.87 -4.47 -6.21
CA THR A 40 -11.48 -4.31 -5.80
C THR A 40 -10.71 -3.55 -6.88
N VAL A 41 -10.34 -2.30 -6.59
CA VAL A 41 -9.48 -1.48 -7.47
C VAL A 41 -8.02 -1.92 -7.37
N ALA A 42 -7.54 -2.16 -6.14
CA ALA A 42 -6.18 -2.60 -5.88
C ALA A 42 -6.14 -3.59 -4.71
N SER A 43 -5.14 -4.46 -4.72
CA SER A 43 -4.87 -5.42 -3.64
C SER A 43 -3.37 -5.50 -3.37
N GLY A 44 -2.97 -6.15 -2.28
CA GLY A 44 -1.55 -6.32 -1.91
C GLY A 44 -0.89 -5.07 -1.31
N LEU A 45 -1.68 -4.07 -0.89
CA LEU A 45 -1.18 -2.89 -0.19
C LEU A 45 -0.73 -3.23 1.24
N HIS A 46 0.36 -2.62 1.70
CA HIS A 46 0.88 -2.82 3.05
C HIS A 46 0.21 -1.87 4.04
N VAL A 47 -0.87 -2.33 4.68
CA VAL A 47 -1.61 -1.59 5.73
C VAL A 47 -1.91 -0.14 5.26
N PRO A 48 -2.75 0.05 4.23
CA PRO A 48 -3.06 1.38 3.72
C PRO A 48 -3.74 2.24 4.80
N TRP A 49 -3.39 3.52 4.87
CA TRP A 49 -3.85 4.43 5.93
C TRP A 49 -4.69 5.60 5.39
N GLU A 50 -4.15 6.34 4.43
CA GLU A 50 -4.82 7.48 3.79
C GLU A 50 -5.12 7.15 2.32
N VAL A 51 -6.24 7.67 1.80
CA VAL A 51 -6.55 7.67 0.38
C VAL A 51 -7.13 9.02 -0.04
N LEU A 52 -6.53 9.63 -1.06
CA LEU A 52 -6.98 10.90 -1.63
C LEU A 52 -7.22 10.75 -3.13
N TRP A 53 -8.14 11.54 -3.68
CA TRP A 53 -8.16 11.77 -5.12
C TRP A 53 -7.03 12.73 -5.47
N GLY A 54 -6.12 12.28 -6.31
CA GLY A 54 -4.98 13.04 -6.80
C GLY A 54 -5.40 14.13 -7.79
N PRO A 55 -4.49 15.07 -8.09
CA PRO A 55 -4.71 16.10 -9.10
C PRO A 55 -4.61 15.56 -10.53
N ASP A 56 -4.23 14.29 -10.67
CA ASP A 56 -3.99 13.54 -11.90
C ASP A 56 -5.08 12.48 -12.17
N ASP A 57 -6.20 12.52 -11.45
CA ASP A 57 -7.29 11.52 -11.47
C ASP A 57 -6.89 10.10 -11.00
N TRP A 58 -5.76 9.99 -10.32
CA TRP A 58 -5.34 8.74 -9.66
C TRP A 58 -5.67 8.79 -8.18
N LEU A 59 -5.89 7.63 -7.56
CA LEU A 59 -5.97 7.51 -6.11
C LEU A 59 -4.56 7.57 -5.51
N TRP A 60 -4.29 8.47 -4.58
CA TRP A 60 -3.00 8.55 -3.88
C TRP A 60 -3.15 7.91 -2.50
N VAL A 61 -2.28 6.96 -2.19
CA VAL A 61 -2.39 6.09 -1.02
C VAL A 61 -1.11 6.13 -0.20
N THR A 62 -1.26 6.26 1.13
CA THR A 62 -0.17 6.00 2.06
C THR A 62 -0.23 4.55 2.56
N GLU A 63 0.92 3.88 2.58
CA GLU A 63 1.12 2.57 3.20
C GLU A 63 1.98 2.75 4.44
N ARG A 64 1.61 2.07 5.52
CA ARG A 64 2.15 2.30 6.86
C ARG A 64 3.67 2.11 6.98
N ASN A 65 4.26 1.32 6.09
CA ASN A 65 5.71 1.10 6.00
C ASN A 65 6.49 2.28 5.36
N GLY A 66 5.84 3.40 5.07
CA GLY A 66 6.49 4.60 4.53
C GLY A 66 6.37 4.77 3.02
N ARG A 67 5.56 3.98 2.34
CA ARG A 67 5.37 4.12 0.88
C ARG A 67 4.19 5.04 0.58
N ILE A 68 4.37 5.88 -0.42
CA ILE A 68 3.27 6.61 -1.05
C ILE A 68 3.22 6.16 -2.51
N SER A 69 2.07 5.67 -2.92
CA SER A 69 1.83 5.21 -4.29
C SER A 69 0.59 5.90 -4.84
N ARG A 70 0.52 6.09 -6.15
CA ARG A 70 -0.73 6.39 -6.85
C ARG A 70 -1.27 5.16 -7.56
N ILE A 71 -2.58 5.03 -7.63
CA ILE A 71 -3.31 3.89 -8.19
C ILE A 71 -4.31 4.40 -9.21
N ASN A 72 -4.26 3.88 -10.43
CA ASN A 72 -5.26 4.19 -11.44
C ASN A 72 -6.60 3.54 -11.03
N PRO A 73 -7.69 4.31 -10.87
CA PRO A 73 -8.96 3.78 -10.37
C PRO A 73 -9.66 2.84 -11.36
N GLU A 74 -9.34 2.90 -12.66
CA GLU A 74 -9.94 2.05 -13.69
C GLU A 74 -9.17 0.74 -13.89
N THR A 75 -7.83 0.82 -13.92
CA THR A 75 -6.98 -0.33 -14.27
C THR A 75 -6.36 -1.03 -13.07
N GLY A 76 -6.34 -0.37 -11.90
CA GLY A 76 -5.62 -0.84 -10.72
C GLY A 76 -4.09 -0.74 -10.82
N GLU A 77 -3.56 -0.10 -11.88
CA GLU A 77 -2.13 0.14 -12.04
C GLU A 77 -1.58 0.94 -10.86
N GLN A 78 -0.51 0.47 -10.23
CA GLN A 78 0.12 1.13 -9.09
C GLN A 78 1.49 1.70 -9.49
N GLN A 79 1.74 2.96 -9.13
CA GLN A 79 3.02 3.64 -9.33
C GLN A 79 3.51 4.22 -8.01
N LEU A 80 4.73 3.85 -7.61
CA LEU A 80 5.35 4.38 -6.40
C LEU A 80 5.77 5.84 -6.63
N LEU A 81 5.38 6.72 -5.71
CA LEU A 81 5.78 8.13 -5.71
C LEU A 81 6.99 8.39 -4.82
N VAL A 82 7.06 7.75 -3.64
CA VAL A 82 8.21 7.82 -2.73
C VAL A 82 8.17 6.68 -1.70
N THR A 83 9.35 6.27 -1.24
CA THR A 83 9.52 5.51 0.01
C THR A 83 10.28 6.39 1.01
N ILE A 84 9.66 6.65 2.16
CA ILE A 84 10.22 7.48 3.23
C ILE A 84 11.22 6.64 4.05
N PRO A 85 12.53 6.93 4.00
CA PRO A 85 13.55 6.01 4.50
C PRO A 85 13.60 5.90 6.03
N ASP A 86 13.18 6.92 6.76
CA ASP A 86 13.19 6.94 8.22
C ASP A 86 11.80 6.76 8.85
N CYS A 87 10.85 6.24 8.07
CA CYS A 87 9.55 5.83 8.57
C CYS A 87 9.71 4.69 9.58
N TYR A 88 9.19 4.89 10.79
CA TYR A 88 9.24 3.90 11.86
C TYR A 88 7.88 3.23 12.04
N GLU A 89 7.77 2.00 11.56
CA GLU A 89 6.55 1.19 11.68
C GLU A 89 6.58 0.33 12.95
N TYR A 90 5.73 0.68 13.93
CA TYR A 90 5.55 -0.11 15.16
C TYR A 90 4.22 0.21 15.87
N SER A 91 3.42 -0.79 16.26
CA SER A 91 2.11 -0.65 16.93
C SER A 91 1.07 0.12 16.12
N GLU A 92 0.92 1.44 16.28
CA GLU A 92 0.13 2.35 15.42
C GLU A 92 1.02 3.31 14.61
N SER A 93 2.33 3.30 14.87
CA SER A 93 3.31 4.17 14.23
C SER A 93 3.57 3.75 12.79
N GLY A 94 3.89 4.71 11.94
CA GLY A 94 4.25 4.50 10.54
C GLY A 94 4.06 5.77 9.75
N LEU A 95 3.81 5.64 8.45
CA LEU A 95 3.30 6.73 7.62
C LEU A 95 1.78 6.78 7.75
N LEU A 96 1.28 7.99 8.03
CA LEU A 96 -0.08 8.22 8.46
C LEU A 96 -0.86 9.02 7.41
N GLY A 97 -1.35 10.19 7.80
CA GLY A 97 -2.12 11.09 6.94
C GLY A 97 -1.27 11.77 5.88
N MET A 98 -1.95 12.11 4.78
CA MET A 98 -1.43 12.87 3.66
C MET A 98 -2.44 13.97 3.31
N ALA A 99 -1.95 15.12 2.86
CA ALA A 99 -2.77 16.20 2.31
C ALA A 99 -2.07 16.85 1.12
N LEU A 100 -2.85 17.23 0.11
CA LEU A 100 -2.37 18.00 -1.02
C LEU A 100 -2.56 19.49 -0.74
N HIS A 101 -1.67 20.33 -1.27
CA HIS A 101 -1.90 21.77 -1.25
C HIS A 101 -3.21 22.13 -1.98
N PRO A 102 -4.05 23.05 -1.44
CA PRO A 102 -5.34 23.38 -2.04
C PRO A 102 -5.22 24.04 -3.43
N ASP A 103 -4.12 24.75 -3.68
CA ASP A 103 -3.75 25.26 -5.01
C ASP A 103 -2.58 24.45 -5.56
N PHE A 104 -2.84 23.18 -5.90
CA PHE A 104 -1.81 22.22 -6.28
C PHE A 104 -1.11 22.57 -7.60
N ALA A 105 -1.84 23.18 -8.54
CA ALA A 105 -1.32 23.52 -9.86
C ALA A 105 -0.16 24.54 -9.79
N ASN A 106 -0.24 25.50 -8.85
CA ASN A 106 0.83 26.48 -8.65
C ASN A 106 1.81 26.06 -7.54
N ASN A 107 1.37 25.20 -6.62
CA ASN A 107 2.14 24.77 -5.46
C ASN A 107 2.00 23.24 -5.34
N PRO A 108 2.80 22.45 -6.07
CA PRO A 108 2.67 20.99 -6.11
C PRO A 108 3.24 20.36 -4.83
N TYR A 109 2.72 20.77 -3.68
CA TYR A 109 3.18 20.35 -2.37
C TYR A 109 2.28 19.26 -1.79
N VAL A 110 2.92 18.27 -1.20
CA VAL A 110 2.28 17.15 -0.50
C VAL A 110 2.78 17.14 0.92
N TYR A 111 1.85 17.16 1.87
CA TYR A 111 2.14 17.18 3.30
C TYR A 111 1.84 15.81 3.86
N VAL A 112 2.78 15.24 4.59
CA VAL A 112 2.63 13.92 5.20
C VAL A 112 3.07 13.94 6.65
N VAL A 113 2.38 13.16 7.47
CA VAL A 113 2.77 12.90 8.84
C VAL A 113 3.28 11.48 8.92
N HIS A 114 4.46 11.30 9.51
CA HIS A 114 4.96 9.96 9.79
C HIS A 114 5.79 9.91 11.06
N ASN A 115 5.86 8.70 11.63
CA ASN A 115 6.71 8.41 12.75
C ASN A 115 8.13 8.12 12.33
N TYR A 116 9.08 8.42 13.22
CA TYR A 116 10.49 8.08 13.10
C TYR A 116 11.05 7.71 14.47
N TYR A 117 12.19 7.04 14.49
CA TYR A 117 12.84 6.62 15.73
C TYR A 117 14.05 7.50 16.05
N SER A 118 13.99 8.23 17.17
CA SER A 118 15.13 8.98 17.70
C SER A 118 15.08 9.01 19.23
N GLY A 119 15.74 8.03 19.85
CA GLY A 119 15.68 7.81 21.30
C GLY A 119 14.28 7.44 21.82
N GLY A 120 13.38 7.04 20.91
CA GLY A 120 11.95 6.84 21.16
C GLY A 120 11.13 7.06 19.90
N ASN A 121 9.85 6.70 19.96
CA ASN A 121 8.89 6.96 18.89
C ASN A 121 8.55 8.45 18.86
N ARG A 122 8.80 9.10 17.72
CA ARG A 122 8.51 10.51 17.46
C ARG A 122 7.68 10.64 16.19
N GLU A 123 7.11 11.82 15.99
CA GLU A 123 6.30 12.14 14.82
C GLU A 123 6.79 13.46 14.21
N LYS A 124 6.68 13.57 12.89
CA LYS A 124 7.00 14.81 12.16
C LYS A 124 6.04 15.03 11.00
N LEU A 125 5.80 16.30 10.71
CA LEU A 125 5.12 16.78 9.51
C LEU A 125 6.17 17.19 8.47
N VAL A 126 6.11 16.58 7.29
CA VAL A 126 7.06 16.80 6.20
C VAL A 126 6.28 17.24 4.97
N ARG A 127 6.78 18.25 4.27
CA ARG A 127 6.30 18.64 2.95
C ARG A 127 7.25 18.10 1.89
N TYR A 128 6.71 17.46 0.86
CA TYR A 128 7.40 17.08 -0.37
C TYR A 128 6.93 17.96 -1.52
N THR A 129 7.75 18.05 -2.57
CA THR A 129 7.39 18.66 -3.85
C THR A 129 7.16 17.57 -4.87
N TYR A 130 6.02 17.62 -5.55
CA TYR A 130 5.69 16.69 -6.63
C TYR A 130 6.20 17.20 -7.97
N ASN A 131 6.95 16.35 -8.69
CA ASN A 131 7.56 16.72 -9.97
C ASN A 131 6.79 16.19 -11.21
N GLY A 132 5.60 15.61 -11.02
CA GLY A 132 4.83 14.94 -12.09
C GLY A 132 4.99 13.42 -12.11
N SER A 133 5.94 12.86 -11.37
CA SER A 133 6.19 11.41 -11.30
C SER A 133 6.58 10.90 -9.91
N ALA A 134 7.21 11.74 -9.08
CA ALA A 134 7.72 11.38 -7.77
C ALA A 134 7.53 12.52 -6.76
N LEU A 135 7.63 12.18 -5.48
CA LEU A 135 7.70 13.13 -4.37
C LEU A 135 9.15 13.32 -3.92
N GLU A 136 9.64 14.54 -4.04
CA GLU A 136 11.04 14.92 -3.84
C GLU A 136 11.16 16.10 -2.86
N ASP A 137 12.40 16.52 -2.58
CA ASP A 137 12.72 17.70 -1.77
C ASP A 137 11.98 17.78 -0.42
N PRO A 138 12.19 16.79 0.48
CA PRO A 138 11.54 16.79 1.78
C PRO A 138 11.95 18.00 2.63
N LEU A 139 10.96 18.73 3.11
CA LEU A 139 11.10 19.82 4.07
C LEU A 139 10.35 19.46 5.36
N VAL A 140 11.08 19.26 6.45
CA VAL A 140 10.48 19.07 7.78
C VAL A 140 9.88 20.40 8.23
N LEU A 141 8.57 20.41 8.48
CA LEU A 141 7.84 21.59 8.94
C LEU A 141 7.67 21.60 10.45
N ILE A 142 7.42 20.42 11.03
CA ILE A 142 7.23 20.22 12.47
C ILE A 142 7.89 18.90 12.84
N SER A 143 8.63 18.86 13.95
CA SER A 143 9.21 17.64 14.51
C SER A 143 9.10 17.66 16.03
N GLY A 144 8.75 16.52 16.63
CA GLY A 144 8.67 16.34 18.09
C GLY A 144 9.98 16.00 18.78
#